data_AF-A0A973D626-F1
#
_entry.id   AF-A0A973D626-F1
#
_cell.length_a   1.000
_cell.length_b   1.000
_cell.length_c   1.000
_cell.angle_alpha   90.00
_cell.angle_beta   90.00
_cell.angle_gamma   90.00
#
_symmetry.space_group_name_H-M   'P 1'
#
loop_
_entity.id
_entity.type
_entity.pdbx_description
1 polymer ?
#
loop_
_entity_poly.entity_id
_entity_poly.type
_entity_poly.pdbx_seq_one_letter_code
_entity_poly.pdbx_strand_id
1 'polypeptide(L)' 'NAPLDNTICRDADSDGCDDCSNGSDDPANDGTDTDSDGLCDLGDPDDDGDGVLDDCDIDSNT' A
#
# COMPACT_ATOMS: atom_id res chain seq x y z
N ASN A 1 20.00 -9.77 11.57
CA ASN A 1 19.32 -9.59 10.28
C ASN A 1 18.79 -10.89 9.80
N ALA A 2 17.46 -11.03 9.73
CA ALA A 2 16.75 -12.16 9.15
C ALA A 2 16.08 -11.67 7.85
N PRO A 3 16.81 -11.58 6.72
CA PRO A 3 16.32 -10.95 5.50
C PRO A 3 15.39 -11.85 4.65
N LEU A 4 14.85 -12.94 5.19
CA LEU A 4 14.11 -13.99 4.45
C LEU A 4 13.02 -14.67 5.30
N ASP A 5 12.59 -14.06 6.40
CA ASP A 5 11.51 -14.63 7.22
C ASP A 5 10.17 -14.11 6.70
N ASN A 6 9.35 -14.99 6.10
CA ASN A 6 8.04 -14.60 5.55
C ASN A 6 7.02 -14.20 6.62
N THR A 7 7.36 -14.35 7.90
CA THR A 7 6.51 -13.87 9.00
C THR A 7 6.70 -12.39 9.28
N ILE A 8 7.75 -11.79 8.73
CA ILE A 8 8.16 -10.39 8.88
C ILE A 8 7.63 -9.54 7.72
N CYS A 9 7.68 -10.07 6.50
CA CYS A 9 7.18 -9.41 5.29
C CYS A 9 5.83 -10.04 4.93
N ARG A 10 4.78 -9.53 5.56
CA ARG A 10 3.39 -9.95 5.39
C ARG A 10 2.54 -8.68 5.26
N ASP A 11 1.24 -8.81 5.04
CA ASP A 11 0.32 -7.69 5.14
C ASP A 11 -0.31 -7.72 6.54
N ALA A 12 0.29 -7.02 7.52
CA ALA A 12 -0.12 -7.13 8.93
C ALA A 12 -1.32 -6.25 9.31
N ASP A 13 -1.48 -5.11 8.65
CA ASP A 13 -2.60 -4.18 8.82
C ASP A 13 -3.68 -4.28 7.75
N SER A 14 -3.50 -5.16 6.77
CA SER A 14 -4.50 -5.47 5.74
C SER A 14 -4.80 -4.29 4.83
N ASP A 15 -3.78 -3.47 4.54
CA ASP A 15 -3.85 -2.31 3.67
C ASP A 15 -3.57 -2.65 2.18
N GLY A 16 -3.16 -3.90 1.91
CA GLY A 16 -2.88 -4.43 0.58
C GLY A 16 -1.41 -4.38 0.16
N CYS A 17 -0.54 -3.75 0.94
CA CYS A 17 0.90 -3.79 0.80
C CYS A 17 1.54 -4.85 1.70
N ASP A 18 2.75 -5.26 1.33
CA ASP A 18 3.56 -6.15 2.17
C ASP A 18 4.42 -5.26 3.07
N ASP A 19 4.39 -5.48 4.40
CA ASP A 19 5.06 -4.75 5.48
C ASP A 19 6.52 -4.37 5.16
N CYS A 20 7.16 -5.09 4.22
CA CYS A 20 8.53 -4.88 3.76
C CYS A 20 8.69 -4.12 2.43
N SER A 21 7.63 -3.55 1.87
CA SER A 21 7.63 -2.93 0.55
C SER A 21 8.48 -1.64 0.53
N ASN A 22 8.69 -1.01 1.69
CA ASN A 22 9.66 0.08 1.90
C ASN A 22 11.12 -0.39 2.13
N GLY A 23 11.36 -1.70 2.24
CA GLY A 23 12.66 -2.33 2.51
C GLY A 23 12.94 -2.71 3.97
N SER A 24 11.99 -2.52 4.90
CA SER A 24 12.03 -2.91 6.31
C SER A 24 10.62 -3.28 6.78
N ASP A 25 10.50 -4.14 7.79
CA ASP A 25 9.22 -4.44 8.48
C ASP A 25 8.66 -3.18 9.14
N ASP A 26 7.72 -2.52 8.48
CA ASP A 26 7.01 -1.33 8.96
C ASP A 26 5.58 -1.33 8.40
N PRO A 27 4.64 -2.06 9.03
CA PRO A 27 3.27 -2.20 8.52
C PRO A 27 2.63 -0.85 8.18
N ALA A 28 2.80 0.16 9.05
CA ALA A 28 2.17 1.47 8.87
C ALA A 28 2.82 2.36 7.79
N ASN A 29 3.89 1.92 7.14
CA ASN A 29 4.63 2.69 6.14
C ASN A 29 5.35 1.72 5.22
N ASP A 30 4.65 0.70 4.76
CA ASP A 30 5.18 -0.32 3.89
C ASP A 30 4.98 0.04 2.42
N GLY A 31 4.02 0.90 2.07
CA GLY A 31 3.83 1.45 0.73
C GLY A 31 3.39 2.92 0.70
N THR A 32 2.93 3.34 -0.48
CA THR A 32 2.35 4.67 -0.69
C THR A 32 0.84 4.57 -0.41
N ASP A 33 0.30 5.52 0.32
CA ASP A 33 -1.13 5.70 0.59
C ASP A 33 -1.43 7.16 0.28
N THR A 34 -1.97 7.43 -0.91
CA THR A 34 -2.01 8.79 -1.43
C THR A 34 -3.20 9.62 -0.94
N ASP A 35 -4.37 9.01 -0.84
CA ASP A 35 -5.57 9.66 -0.31
C ASP A 35 -5.64 9.63 1.24
N SER A 36 -4.76 8.85 1.87
CA SER A 36 -4.66 8.66 3.32
C SER A 36 -5.90 8.01 3.94
N ASP A 37 -6.58 7.12 3.21
CA ASP A 37 -7.72 6.34 3.72
C ASP A 37 -7.29 5.11 4.57
N GLY A 38 -6.00 4.76 4.48
CA GLY A 38 -5.39 3.63 5.19
C GLY A 38 -5.28 2.36 4.37
N LEU A 39 -5.54 2.41 3.06
CA LEU A 39 -5.12 1.43 2.07
C LEU A 39 -3.88 1.93 1.34
N CYS A 40 -3.01 1.00 0.98
CA CYS A 40 -1.90 1.31 0.11
C CYS A 40 -2.40 1.44 -1.34
N ASP A 41 -1.82 2.31 -2.17
CA ASP A 41 -2.13 2.48 -3.61
C ASP A 41 -2.12 1.13 -4.39
N LEU A 42 -1.42 0.10 -3.89
CA LEU A 42 -1.38 -1.21 -4.53
C LEU A 42 -2.67 -2.04 -4.31
N GLY A 43 -3.38 -1.74 -3.22
CA GLY A 43 -4.61 -2.39 -2.78
C GLY A 43 -5.84 -1.49 -2.82
N ASP A 44 -5.65 -0.18 -2.94
CA ASP A 44 -6.69 0.81 -3.13
C ASP A 44 -7.26 0.74 -4.57
N PRO A 45 -8.59 0.75 -4.75
CA PRO A 45 -9.21 0.92 -6.06
C PRO A 45 -9.41 2.39 -6.52
N ASP A 46 -9.05 3.39 -5.71
CA ASP A 46 -9.20 4.84 -5.92
C ASP A 46 -8.04 5.62 -5.26
N ASP A 47 -6.83 5.53 -5.83
CA ASP A 47 -5.56 5.99 -5.22
C ASP A 47 -5.59 7.44 -4.66
N ASP A 48 -6.33 8.35 -5.30
CA ASP A 48 -6.37 9.79 -4.98
C ASP A 48 -7.64 10.24 -4.23
N GLY A 49 -8.57 9.31 -4.02
CA GLY A 49 -9.83 9.52 -3.30
C GLY A 49 -10.75 10.57 -3.93
N ASP A 50 -10.63 10.83 -5.25
CA ASP A 50 -11.49 11.78 -5.95
C ASP A 50 -12.90 11.21 -6.28
N GLY A 51 -13.06 9.90 -6.08
CA GLY A 51 -14.28 9.13 -6.33
C GLY A 51 -14.34 8.50 -7.72
N VAL A 52 -13.24 8.50 -8.47
CA VAL A 52 -13.08 7.84 -9.76
C VAL A 52 -12.08 6.69 -9.62
N LEU A 53 -12.59 5.47 -9.70
CA LEU A 53 -11.75 4.27 -9.67
C LEU A 53 -10.56 4.34 -10.64
N ASP A 54 -9.40 3.80 -10.28
CA ASP A 54 -8.16 3.88 -11.07
C ASP A 54 -8.34 3.37 -12.52
N ASP A 55 -9.13 2.30 -12.68
CA ASP A 55 -9.47 1.72 -13.99
C ASP A 55 -10.20 2.70 -14.92
N CYS A 56 -10.83 3.72 -14.35
CA CYS A 56 -11.59 4.77 -15.02
C CYS A 56 -10.94 6.16 -14.91
N ASP A 57 -9.84 6.27 -14.17
CA ASP A 57 -9.12 7.50 -13.95
C ASP A 57 -7.98 7.68 -14.97
N ILE A 58 -7.97 8.84 -15.62
CA ILE A 58 -6.97 9.21 -16.62
C ILE A 58 -5.82 10.01 -16.01
N ASP A 59 -6.00 10.50 -14.79
CA ASP A 59 -5.03 11.13 -13.92
C ASP A 59 -4.68 10.20 -12.76
N SER A 60 -4.14 9.02 -13.11
CA SER A 60 -3.51 8.03 -12.22
C SER A 60 -2.24 8.55 -11.50
N ASN A 61 -2.21 9.83 -11.17
CA ASN A 61 -1.13 10.51 -10.49
C ASN A 61 -1.65 10.97 -9.13
N THR A 62 -1.45 10.07 -8.17
CA THR A 62 -1.29 10.34 -6.74
C THR A 62 -2.54 10.85 -6.09
#